data_AF-A0A6A3PRU5-F1
#
_entry.id   AF-A0A6A3PRU5-F1
#
_cell.length_a   1.000
_cell.length_b   1.000
_cell.length_c   1.000
_cell.angle_alpha   90.00
_cell.angle_beta   90.00
_cell.angle_gamma   90.00
#
_symmetry.space_group_name_H-M   'P 1'
#
loop_
_entity.id
_entity.type
_entity.pdbx_description
1 polymer ?
#
loop_
_entity_poly.entity_id
_entity_poly.type
_entity_poly.pdbx_seq_one_letter_code
_entity_poly.pdbx_strand_id
1 'polypeptide(L)'
;MLKQFDANRESVVIVYASDWAISGVLTQAHDEVYMPVKFTSRTLKPNELNYDIVEKEILALLRVLNECYTMLAGRSVRVLTRHTTLAWLFRSKGLQGRLSQWAASLSPWNLEICRSMKGEEELLGALAASITPRAFVDAALD
;
A
#
# COMPACT_ATOMS: atom_id res chain seq x y z
N MET A 1 15.27 6.78 -10.70
CA MET A 1 15.52 8.12 -10.14
C MET A 1 14.23 8.60 -9.51
N LEU A 2 14.23 9.01 -8.24
CA LEU A 2 13.04 9.55 -7.57
C LEU A 2 12.78 10.99 -8.03
N LYS A 3 11.51 11.38 -8.15
CA LYS A 3 11.11 12.76 -8.44
C LYS A 3 10.75 13.49 -7.16
N GLN A 4 11.02 14.80 -7.15
CA GLN A 4 10.54 15.68 -6.09
C GLN A 4 9.01 15.78 -6.19
N PHE A 5 8.35 15.78 -5.04
CA PHE A 5 6.90 15.88 -4.95
C PHE A 5 6.39 17.24 -5.47
N ASP A 6 5.40 17.22 -6.34
CA ASP A 6 4.73 18.39 -6.92
C ASP A 6 3.28 18.49 -6.39
N ALA A 7 2.96 19.57 -5.69
CA ALA A 7 1.67 19.79 -5.06
C ALA A 7 0.47 19.83 -6.03
N ASN A 8 0.71 20.12 -7.31
CA ASN A 8 -0.33 20.30 -8.32
C ASN A 8 -0.64 19.02 -9.09
N ARG A 9 0.06 17.93 -8.81
CA ARG A 9 -0.10 16.66 -9.52
C ARG A 9 -0.90 15.67 -8.70
N GLU A 10 -1.62 14.82 -9.42
CA GLU A 10 -2.35 13.73 -8.82
C GLU A 10 -1.39 12.77 -8.11
N SER A 11 -1.74 12.45 -6.86
CA SER A 11 -1.00 11.50 -6.04
C SER A 11 -1.58 10.10 -6.22
N VAL A 12 -0.72 9.17 -6.61
CA VAL A 12 -1.09 7.77 -6.79
C VAL A 12 -0.25 6.94 -5.83
N VAL A 13 -0.90 6.09 -5.05
CA VAL A 13 -0.25 5.17 -4.11
C VAL A 13 -0.44 3.77 -4.65
N ILE A 14 0.65 3.07 -4.91
CA ILE A 14 0.61 1.65 -5.28
C ILE A 14 1.01 0.88 -4.03
N VAL A 15 0.20 -0.13 -3.66
CA VAL A 15 0.48 -1.00 -2.52
C VAL A 15 0.65 -2.43 -2.97
N TYR A 16 1.50 -3.16 -2.24
CA TYR A 16 1.73 -4.58 -2.43
C TYR A 16 1.91 -5.25 -1.07
N ALA A 17 1.41 -6.48 -0.96
CA ALA A 17 1.62 -7.33 0.19
C ALA A 17 2.04 -8.72 -0.26
N SER A 18 2.91 -9.34 0.52
CA SER A 18 3.21 -10.77 0.48
C SER A 18 2.89 -11.41 1.83
N ASP A 19 3.15 -12.69 1.97
CA ASP A 19 2.97 -13.38 3.25
C ASP A 19 3.83 -12.81 4.38
N TRP A 20 4.94 -12.13 4.03
CA TRP A 20 6.01 -11.77 4.97
C TRP A 20 6.30 -10.27 5.05
N ALA A 21 5.95 -9.52 4.01
CA ALA A 21 6.31 -8.13 3.90
C ALA A 21 5.20 -7.32 3.24
N ILE A 22 5.19 -6.02 3.56
CA ILE A 22 4.37 -5.02 2.91
C ILE A 22 5.28 -4.00 2.25
N SER A 23 4.87 -3.54 1.09
CA SER A 23 5.56 -2.50 0.35
C SER A 23 4.56 -1.55 -0.31
N GLY A 24 5.02 -0.34 -0.56
CA GLY A 24 4.21 0.67 -1.22
C GLY A 24 5.09 1.78 -1.77
N VAL A 25 4.52 2.51 -2.72
CA VAL A 25 5.17 3.66 -3.34
C VAL A 25 4.17 4.79 -3.51
N LEU A 26 4.59 5.99 -3.15
CA LEU A 26 3.96 7.21 -3.60
C LEU A 26 4.53 7.55 -4.98
N THR A 27 3.68 7.62 -5.97
CA THR A 27 3.97 8.09 -7.33
C THR A 27 3.14 9.32 -7.67
N GLN A 28 3.55 10.03 -8.71
CA GLN A 28 2.77 11.09 -9.32
C GLN A 28 2.68 10.87 -10.82
N ALA A 29 1.55 11.25 -11.42
CA ALA A 29 1.38 11.18 -12.85
C ALA A 29 2.17 12.31 -13.55
N HIS A 30 3.11 11.94 -14.41
CA HIS A 30 3.84 12.83 -15.30
C HIS A 30 3.70 12.30 -16.72
N ASP A 31 2.98 13.04 -17.57
CA ASP A 31 2.84 12.72 -19.00
C ASP A 31 2.45 11.25 -19.23
N GLU A 32 1.41 10.79 -18.52
CA GLU A 32 0.88 9.42 -18.51
C GLU A 32 1.78 8.33 -17.88
N VAL A 33 2.93 8.72 -17.31
CA VAL A 33 3.84 7.82 -16.59
C VAL A 33 3.80 8.09 -15.09
N TYR A 34 3.64 7.03 -14.29
CA TYR A 34 3.77 7.13 -12.85
C TYR A 34 5.24 7.22 -12.43
N MET A 35 5.64 8.40 -11.96
CA MET A 35 7.00 8.65 -11.48
C MET A 35 7.07 8.46 -9.96
N PRO A 36 7.98 7.62 -9.46
CA PRO A 36 8.09 7.37 -8.02
C PRO A 36 8.67 8.58 -7.28
N VAL A 37 8.02 8.95 -6.20
CA VAL A 37 8.44 10.00 -5.25
C VAL A 37 9.11 9.36 -4.04
N LYS A 38 8.46 8.36 -3.43
CA LYS A 38 8.96 7.71 -2.21
C LYS A 38 8.50 6.25 -2.14
N PHE A 39 9.45 5.35 -1.93
CA PHE A 39 9.18 3.95 -1.61
C PHE A 39 9.17 3.74 -0.10
N THR A 40 8.35 2.80 0.35
CA THR A 40 8.36 2.29 1.71
C THR A 40 8.12 0.80 1.70
N SER A 41 8.83 0.09 2.56
CA SER A 41 8.59 -1.33 2.80
C SER A 41 8.96 -1.69 4.23
N ARG A 42 8.42 -2.80 4.72
CA ARG A 42 8.86 -3.44 5.97
C ARG A 42 8.41 -4.89 6.01
N THR A 43 9.09 -5.68 6.82
CA THR A 43 8.61 -6.99 7.23
C THR A 43 7.38 -6.86 8.12
N LEU A 44 6.50 -7.84 8.04
CA LEU A 44 5.35 -7.99 8.90
C LEU A 44 5.78 -8.40 10.31
N LYS A 45 5.06 -7.90 11.31
CA LYS A 45 5.26 -8.31 12.71
C LYS A 45 4.67 -9.70 12.93
N PRO A 46 5.10 -10.45 13.97
CA PRO A 46 4.61 -11.81 14.22
C PRO A 46 3.08 -11.94 14.29
N ASN A 47 2.40 -10.93 14.83
CA ASN A 47 0.94 -10.89 14.89
C ASN A 47 0.26 -10.54 13.55
N GLU A 48 0.97 -9.89 12.63
CA GLU A 48 0.48 -9.48 11.30
C GLU A 48 0.71 -10.57 10.24
N LEU A 49 1.59 -11.55 10.50
CA LEU A 49 1.83 -12.68 9.59
C LEU A 49 0.57 -13.50 9.33
N ASN A 50 -0.28 -13.64 10.35
CA ASN A 50 -1.53 -14.40 10.30
C ASN A 50 -2.69 -13.62 9.67
N TYR A 51 -2.46 -12.39 9.22
CA TYR A 51 -3.50 -11.60 8.57
C TYR A 51 -3.77 -12.12 7.16
N ASP A 52 -4.99 -11.91 6.67
CA ASP A 52 -5.26 -12.20 5.27
C ASP A 52 -4.54 -11.20 4.34
N ILE A 53 -4.47 -11.51 3.05
CA ILE A 53 -3.76 -10.67 2.08
C ILE A 53 -4.35 -9.26 1.98
N VAL A 54 -5.65 -9.10 2.20
CA VAL A 54 -6.35 -7.80 2.12
C VAL A 54 -6.05 -6.94 3.34
N GLU A 55 -6.05 -7.53 4.53
CA GLU A 55 -5.58 -6.91 5.77
C GLU A 55 -4.13 -6.45 5.63
N LYS A 56 -3.26 -7.25 4.99
CA LYS A 56 -1.86 -6.88 4.74
C LYS A 56 -1.74 -5.71 3.76
N GLU A 57 -2.57 -5.64 2.71
CA GLU A 57 -2.61 -4.46 1.82
C GLU A 57 -3.13 -3.20 2.54
N ILE A 58 -4.07 -3.32 3.48
CA ILE A 58 -4.49 -2.19 4.33
C ILE A 58 -3.31 -1.69 5.17
N LEU A 59 -2.50 -2.59 5.73
CA LEU A 59 -1.28 -2.22 6.45
C LEU A 59 -0.28 -1.50 5.53
N ALA A 60 -0.12 -1.96 4.28
CA ALA A 60 0.72 -1.30 3.29
C ALA A 60 0.24 0.13 3.01
N LEU A 61 -1.07 0.32 2.80
CA LEU A 61 -1.68 1.63 2.58
C LEU A 61 -1.48 2.55 3.78
N LEU A 62 -1.82 2.09 4.99
CA LEU A 62 -1.62 2.86 6.23
C LEU A 62 -0.16 3.29 6.40
N ARG A 63 0.79 2.43 6.03
CA ARG A 63 2.22 2.76 6.08
C ARG A 63 2.58 3.87 5.12
N VAL A 64 2.15 3.81 3.86
CA VAL A 64 2.42 4.87 2.87
C VAL A 64 1.80 6.19 3.32
N LEU A 65 0.55 6.18 3.76
CA LEU A 65 -0.17 7.37 4.23
C LEU A 65 0.53 8.01 5.44
N ASN A 66 1.00 7.21 6.40
CA ASN A 66 1.72 7.70 7.56
C ASN A 66 3.09 8.29 7.18
N GLU A 67 3.86 7.60 6.33
CA GLU A 67 5.19 8.09 5.92
C GLU A 67 5.16 9.27 4.94
N CYS A 68 4.04 9.45 4.25
CA CYS A 68 3.83 10.52 3.28
C CYS A 68 2.78 11.52 3.77
N TYR A 69 2.49 11.56 5.08
CA TYR A 69 1.40 12.37 5.64
C TYR A 69 1.48 13.83 5.19
N THR A 70 2.65 14.47 5.29
CA THR A 70 2.85 15.87 4.89
C THR A 70 2.64 16.12 3.40
N MET A 71 2.78 15.09 2.56
CA MET A 71 2.57 15.15 1.11
C MET A 71 1.14 14.77 0.70
N LEU A 72 0.39 14.05 1.52
CA LEU A 72 -0.92 13.49 1.13
C LEU A 72 -2.10 14.09 1.92
N ALA A 73 -1.85 14.68 3.08
CA ALA A 73 -2.92 15.22 3.93
C ALA A 73 -3.76 16.27 3.18
N GLY A 74 -5.08 16.10 3.23
CA GLY A 74 -6.03 17.00 2.57
C GLY A 74 -6.13 16.85 1.04
N ARG A 75 -5.42 15.88 0.43
CA ARG A 75 -5.47 15.62 -1.01
C ARG A 75 -6.28 14.38 -1.34
N SER A 76 -6.79 14.34 -2.57
CA SER A 76 -7.30 13.12 -3.17
C SER A 76 -6.14 12.19 -3.50
N VAL A 77 -6.24 10.94 -3.10
CA VAL A 77 -5.21 9.91 -3.33
C VAL A 77 -5.85 8.73 -4.04
N ARG A 78 -5.35 8.42 -5.24
CA ARG A 78 -5.71 7.18 -5.92
C ARG A 78 -4.86 6.05 -5.38
N VAL A 79 -5.48 4.94 -4.99
CA VAL A 79 -4.80 3.77 -4.47
C VAL A 79 -4.92 2.63 -5.49
N LEU A 80 -3.79 2.15 -5.99
CA LEU A 80 -3.68 0.99 -6.86
C LEU A 80 -3.31 -0.24 -6.03
N THR A 81 -4.16 -1.26 -6.09
CA THR A 81 -4.00 -2.54 -5.37
C THR A 81 -4.36 -3.71 -6.29
N ARG A 82 -3.74 -4.86 -6.07
CA ARG A 82 -4.10 -6.11 -6.76
C ARG A 82 -5.50 -6.57 -6.38
N HIS A 83 -5.89 -6.40 -5.11
CA HIS A 83 -7.16 -6.86 -4.58
C HIS A 83 -8.10 -5.67 -4.29
N THR A 84 -9.07 -5.48 -5.18
CA THR A 84 -10.12 -4.45 -5.02
C THR A 84 -11.01 -4.63 -3.80
N THR A 85 -10.87 -5.73 -3.05
CA THR A 85 -11.56 -5.98 -1.79
C THR A 85 -11.28 -4.90 -0.75
N LEU A 86 -10.18 -4.15 -0.89
CA LEU A 86 -9.91 -2.94 -0.10
C LEU A 86 -11.05 -1.91 -0.20
N ALA A 87 -11.72 -1.80 -1.35
CA ALA A 87 -12.88 -0.92 -1.54
C ALA A 87 -14.09 -1.37 -0.71
N TRP A 88 -14.20 -2.65 -0.34
CA TRP A 88 -15.26 -3.16 0.53
C TRP A 88 -15.12 -2.64 1.96
N LEU A 89 -13.89 -2.46 2.47
CA LEU A 89 -13.65 -1.91 3.80
C LEU A 89 -14.35 -0.56 4.00
N PHE A 90 -14.34 0.30 2.98
CA PHE A 90 -14.95 1.63 3.02
C PHE A 90 -16.48 1.60 2.89
N ARG A 91 -17.06 0.51 2.39
CA ARG A 91 -18.50 0.38 2.13
C ARG A 91 -19.23 -0.46 3.18
N SER A 92 -18.50 -1.27 3.93
CA SER A 92 -19.06 -2.21 4.89
C SER A 92 -19.57 -1.50 6.15
N LYS A 93 -20.83 -1.74 6.50
CA LYS A 93 -21.41 -1.31 7.78
C LYS A 93 -21.25 -2.44 8.80
N GLY A 94 -20.70 -2.12 9.97
CA GLY A 94 -20.55 -3.09 11.07
C GLY A 94 -19.20 -3.80 11.13
N LEU A 95 -18.13 -3.16 10.67
CA LEU A 95 -16.77 -3.64 10.92
C LEU A 95 -16.52 -3.76 12.43
N GLN A 96 -15.85 -4.82 12.86
CA GLN A 96 -15.50 -5.07 14.26
C GLN A 96 -13.99 -5.23 14.42
N GLY A 97 -13.51 -5.06 15.66
CA GLY A 97 -12.11 -5.28 16.02
C GLY A 97 -11.15 -4.35 15.27
N ARG A 98 -10.12 -4.92 14.63
CA ARG A 98 -9.06 -4.15 13.95
C ARG A 98 -9.57 -3.39 12.72
N LEU A 99 -10.50 -3.99 11.97
CA LEU A 99 -11.03 -3.40 10.75
C LEU A 99 -11.75 -2.08 11.00
N SER A 100 -12.43 -1.94 12.15
CA SER A 100 -13.07 -0.66 12.52
C SER A 100 -12.05 0.41 12.89
N GLN A 101 -10.96 0.05 13.56
CA GLN A 101 -9.86 0.97 13.88
C GLN A 101 -9.14 1.46 12.61
N TRP A 102 -8.93 0.56 11.64
CA TRP A 102 -8.34 0.93 10.35
C TRP A 102 -9.30 1.78 9.52
N ALA A 103 -10.59 1.43 9.46
CA ALA A 103 -11.59 2.26 8.80
C ALA A 103 -11.66 3.68 9.41
N ALA A 104 -11.61 3.80 10.74
CA ALA A 104 -11.54 5.10 11.41
C ALA A 104 -10.27 5.88 11.06
N SER A 105 -9.12 5.20 10.96
CA SER A 105 -7.84 5.82 10.56
C SER A 105 -7.83 6.27 9.09
N LEU A 106 -8.56 5.56 8.23
CA LEU A 106 -8.66 5.84 6.80
C LEU A 106 -9.78 6.83 6.46
N SER A 107 -10.76 7.01 7.35
CA SER A 107 -11.92 7.91 7.17
C SER A 107 -11.57 9.37 6.82
N PRO A 108 -10.52 10.01 7.40
CA PRO A 108 -10.16 11.38 7.04
C PRO A 108 -9.57 11.54 5.63
N TRP A 109 -9.23 10.45 4.96
CA TRP A 109 -8.54 10.48 3.68
C TRP A 109 -9.54 10.40 2.53
N ASN A 110 -9.32 11.23 1.49
CA ASN A 110 -10.08 11.12 0.26
C ASN A 110 -9.43 10.07 -0.66
N LEU A 111 -9.83 8.81 -0.51
CA LEU A 111 -9.21 7.66 -1.19
C LEU A 111 -10.08 7.13 -2.34
N GLU A 112 -9.48 7.02 -3.52
CA GLU A 112 -10.07 6.32 -4.67
C GLU A 112 -9.38 4.96 -4.85
N ILE A 113 -10.05 3.87 -4.50
CA ILE A 113 -9.47 2.52 -4.63
C ILE A 113 -9.71 1.98 -6.05
N CYS A 114 -8.62 1.70 -6.76
CA CYS A 114 -8.62 1.17 -8.12
C CYS A 114 -7.82 -0.14 -8.19
N ARG A 115 -8.23 -1.03 -9.09
CA ARG A 115 -7.47 -2.25 -9.37
C ARG A 115 -6.23 -1.90 -10.18
N SER A 116 -5.07 -2.42 -9.80
CA SER A 116 -3.88 -2.38 -10.67
C SER A 116 -4.13 -3.27 -11.90
N MET A 117 -3.90 -2.71 -13.09
CA MET A 117 -4.23 -3.38 -14.36
C MET A 117 -3.00 -4.01 -15.04
N LYS A 118 -1.78 -3.52 -14.77
CA LYS A 118 -0.56 -3.94 -15.50
C LYS A 118 0.72 -3.70 -14.70
N GLY A 119 1.30 -4.71 -14.06
CA GLY A 119 2.72 -4.75 -13.63
C GLY A 119 3.23 -3.63 -12.70
N GLU A 120 2.40 -2.67 -12.32
CA GLU A 120 2.75 -1.50 -11.50
C GLU A 120 3.30 -1.91 -10.13
N GLU A 121 2.91 -3.09 -9.67
CA GLU A 121 3.34 -3.68 -8.41
C GLU A 121 4.58 -4.58 -8.53
N GLU A 122 5.08 -4.90 -9.72
CA GLU A 122 6.20 -5.84 -9.91
C GLU A 122 7.46 -5.36 -9.19
N LEU A 123 7.75 -4.06 -9.30
CA LEU A 123 8.84 -3.41 -8.55
C LEU A 123 8.64 -3.49 -7.03
N LEU A 124 7.39 -3.38 -6.56
CA LEU A 124 7.07 -3.50 -5.14
C LEU A 124 7.21 -4.94 -4.64
N GLY A 125 6.89 -5.93 -5.49
CA GLY A 125 7.13 -7.34 -5.23
C GLY A 125 8.61 -7.66 -5.09
N ALA A 126 9.45 -7.14 -5.98
CA ALA A 126 10.90 -7.26 -5.87
C ALA A 126 11.46 -6.59 -4.61
N LEU A 127 10.94 -5.42 -4.23
CA LEU A 127 11.29 -4.74 -2.97
C LEU A 127 10.84 -5.52 -1.73
N ALA A 128 9.68 -6.17 -1.77
CA ALA A 128 9.22 -7.02 -0.68
C ALA A 128 10.09 -8.29 -0.55
N ALA A 129 10.47 -8.90 -1.68
CA ALA A 129 11.34 -10.07 -1.71
C ALA A 129 12.74 -9.76 -1.13
N SER A 130 13.31 -8.58 -1.43
CA SER A 130 14.66 -8.22 -0.94
C SER A 130 14.76 -8.01 0.57
N ILE A 131 13.64 -7.71 1.25
CA ILE A 131 13.59 -7.55 2.70
C ILE A 131 13.02 -8.78 3.42
N THR A 132 12.70 -9.84 2.68
CA THR A 132 12.22 -11.09 3.26
C THR A 132 13.38 -11.79 3.99
N PRO A 133 13.25 -12.12 5.28
CA PRO A 133 14.35 -12.75 6.02
C PRO A 133 14.73 -14.10 5.42
N ARG A 134 16.03 -14.41 5.39
CA ARG A 134 16.58 -15.62 4.76
C ARG A 134 15.95 -16.92 5.26
N ALA A 135 15.65 -16.99 6.56
CA ALA A 135 14.95 -18.14 7.17
C ALA A 135 13.57 -18.45 6.54
N PHE A 136 12.93 -17.47 5.89
CA PHE A 136 11.65 -17.65 5.19
C PHE A 136 11.82 -17.80 3.68
N VAL A 137 12.96 -17.40 3.12
CA VAL A 137 13.31 -17.69 1.72
C VAL A 137 13.48 -19.19 1.54
N ASP A 138 14.14 -19.84 2.50
CA ASP A 138 14.37 -21.29 2.47
C ASP A 138 13.04 -22.07 2.55
N ALA A 139 12.09 -21.62 3.38
CA ALA A 139 10.77 -22.26 3.53
C ALA A 139 9.81 -22.08 2.32
N ALA A 140 10.12 -21.17 1.40
CA ALA A 140 9.34 -20.96 0.17
C ALA A 140 9.88 -21.74 -1.04
N LEU A 141 11.04 -22.40 -0.89
CA LEU A 141 11.73 -23.17 -1.92
C LEU A 141 11.63 -24.69 -1.72
N ASP A 142 11.10 -25.14 -0.57
CA ASP A 142 10.76 -26.54 -0.24
C ASP A 142 9.28 -26.85 -0.50
#